data_AF-B3S9M2-F1
#
_entry.id   AF-B3S9M2-F1
#
_cell.length_a   1.000
_cell.length_b   1.000
_cell.length_c   1.000
_cell.angle_alpha   90.00
_cell.angle_beta   90.00
_cell.angle_gamma   90.00
#
_symmetry.space_group_name_H-M   'P 1'
#
loop_
_entity.id
_entity.type
_entity.pdbx_description
1 polymer ?
#
loop_
_entity_poly.entity_id
_entity_poly.type
_entity_poly.pdbx_seq_one_letter_code
_entity_poly.pdbx_strand_id
1 'polypeptide(L)'
;MAAYSLQTRNAMTSPSRKPRIDRKTMQRIDRNRQKLETLRAAYEDDLSQILTTSNVYNAALFDLPIRMGRPIKPEVLPPRAAGNIELLKIPNFFHLTPQKVRRDTDALKALCNAWPSKIKRRPIRIYSRNYLYAGPSVAHPKSHFVKLEVNINDLPLNESARKRLMALAGNYYDAETNLLTLVGNKCPTRKQNREYVMYLLTALILESKKC
;
A
#
# COMPACT_ATOMS: atom_id res chain seq x y z
N MET A 1 55.22 54.90 21.13
CA MET A 1 54.09 55.76 20.74
C MET A 1 53.92 55.69 19.22
N ALA A 2 52.88 55.01 18.75
CA ALA A 2 52.31 55.18 17.41
C ALA A 2 50.89 54.62 17.45
N ALA A 3 49.90 55.50 17.64
CA ALA A 3 48.50 55.14 17.62
C ALA A 3 47.99 55.25 16.18
N TYR A 4 47.67 54.11 15.55
CA TYR A 4 46.91 54.08 14.31
C TYR A 4 45.42 54.04 14.66
N SER A 5 44.74 55.17 14.48
CA SER A 5 43.28 55.26 14.55
C SER A 5 42.66 54.70 13.27
N LEU A 6 42.13 53.49 13.30
CA LEU A 6 41.25 52.98 12.25
C LEU A 6 39.86 53.59 12.45
N GLN A 7 39.56 54.64 11.68
CA GLN A 7 38.20 55.14 11.53
C GLN A 7 37.35 54.06 10.85
N THR A 8 36.51 53.37 11.62
CA THR A 8 35.43 52.54 11.06
C THR A 8 34.41 53.45 10.40
N ARG A 9 34.45 53.52 9.06
CA ARG A 9 33.38 54.12 8.27
C ARG A 9 32.09 53.34 8.53
N ASN A 10 31.15 53.97 9.24
CA ASN A 10 29.77 53.52 9.30
C ASN A 10 29.19 53.52 7.88
N ALA A 11 29.13 52.34 7.25
CA ALA A 11 28.36 52.14 6.04
C ALA A 11 26.87 52.21 6.42
N MET A 12 26.26 53.37 6.19
CA MET A 12 24.80 53.50 6.20
C MET A 12 24.22 52.48 5.21
N THR A 13 23.56 51.45 5.72
CA THR A 13 22.78 50.53 4.90
C THR A 13 21.63 51.31 4.26
N SER A 14 21.77 51.65 2.99
CA SER A 14 20.69 52.15 2.16
C SER A 14 19.49 51.20 2.24
N PRO A 15 18.24 51.70 2.41
CA PRO A 15 17.07 50.83 2.44
C PRO A 15 16.98 50.09 1.09
N SER A 16 17.09 48.76 1.12
CA SER A 16 16.92 47.96 -0.09
C SER A 16 15.56 48.26 -0.70
N ARG A 17 15.54 48.89 -1.89
CA ARG A 17 14.29 49.14 -2.63
C ARG A 17 13.60 47.79 -2.82
N LYS A 18 12.42 47.62 -2.21
CA LYS A 18 11.60 46.42 -2.45
C LYS A 18 11.38 46.31 -3.96
N PRO A 19 11.57 45.13 -4.56
CA PRO A 19 11.34 44.97 -5.99
C PRO A 19 9.91 45.39 -6.32
N ARG A 20 9.74 46.25 -7.33
CA ARG A 20 8.43 46.71 -7.78
C ARG A 20 7.74 45.52 -8.45
N ILE A 21 6.81 44.91 -7.73
CA ILE A 21 6.02 43.77 -8.21
C ILE A 21 5.07 44.30 -9.29
N ASP A 22 5.13 43.73 -10.50
CA ASP A 22 4.24 44.10 -11.60
C ASP A 22 2.76 43.92 -11.24
N ARG A 23 1.89 44.77 -11.80
CA ARG A 23 0.44 44.70 -11.55
C ARG A 23 -0.15 43.33 -11.90
N LYS A 24 0.36 42.68 -12.96
CA LYS A 24 -0.05 41.34 -13.38
C LYS A 24 0.38 40.25 -12.38
N THR A 25 1.55 40.37 -11.77
CA THR A 25 2.02 39.43 -10.74
C THR A 25 1.27 39.63 -9.44
N MET A 26 0.95 40.88 -9.06
CA MET A 26 0.09 41.17 -7.90
C MET A 26 -1.31 40.55 -8.06
N GLN A 27 -1.95 40.76 -9.21
CA GLN A 27 -3.25 40.13 -9.51
C GLN A 27 -3.20 38.59 -9.51
N ARG A 28 -2.05 37.99 -9.83
CA ARG A 28 -1.87 36.53 -9.73
C ARG A 28 -1.72 36.09 -8.28
N ILE A 29 -1.01 36.86 -7.46
CA ILE A 29 -0.85 36.61 -6.01
C ILE A 29 -2.21 36.70 -5.31
N ASP A 30 -3.00 37.74 -5.60
CA ASP A 30 -4.31 37.95 -4.98
C ASP A 30 -5.29 36.83 -5.35
N ARG A 31 -5.32 36.40 -6.62
CA ARG A 31 -6.11 35.23 -7.05
C ARG A 31 -5.68 33.95 -6.36
N ASN A 32 -4.39 33.72 -6.19
CA ASN A 32 -3.87 32.55 -5.48
C ASN A 32 -4.23 32.58 -3.99
N ARG A 33 -4.21 33.76 -3.36
CA ARG A 33 -4.62 33.95 -1.96
C ARG A 33 -6.11 33.64 -1.78
N GLN A 34 -6.97 34.17 -2.66
CA GLN A 34 -8.41 33.87 -2.63
C GLN A 34 -8.68 32.38 -2.81
N LYS A 35 -7.98 31.72 -3.74
CA LYS A 35 -8.07 30.27 -3.93
C LYS A 35 -7.65 29.49 -2.68
N LEU A 36 -6.62 29.96 -1.97
CA LEU A 36 -6.17 29.35 -0.72
C LEU A 36 -7.21 29.54 0.39
N GLU A 37 -7.82 30.72 0.51
CA GLU A 37 -8.88 30.98 1.47
C GLU A 37 -10.10 30.08 1.23
N THR A 38 -10.50 29.87 -0.03
CA THR A 38 -11.57 28.92 -0.36
C THR A 38 -11.23 27.47 0.01
N LEU A 39 -9.97 27.06 -0.16
CA LEU A 39 -9.52 25.72 0.24
C LEU A 39 -9.46 25.56 1.76
N ARG A 40 -9.14 26.63 2.49
CA ARG A 40 -9.14 26.64 3.96
C ARG A 40 -10.55 26.57 4.55
N ALA A 41 -11.55 27.17 3.91
CA ALA A 41 -12.95 26.99 4.33
C ALA A 41 -13.40 25.53 4.13
N ALA A 42 -13.03 24.89 3.02
CA ALA A 42 -13.33 23.48 2.77
C ALA A 42 -12.64 22.51 3.75
N TYR A 43 -11.54 22.93 4.38
CA TYR A 43 -10.81 22.16 5.39
C TYR A 43 -11.62 21.95 6.68
N GLU A 44 -12.47 22.91 7.06
CA GLU A 44 -13.27 22.81 8.30
C GLU A 44 -14.32 21.69 8.22
N ASP A 45 -14.83 21.42 7.02
CA ASP A 45 -15.85 20.41 6.80
C ASP A 45 -15.24 19.01 6.60
N ASP A 46 -14.28 18.84 5.67
CA ASP A 46 -13.63 17.54 5.43
C ASP A 46 -12.31 17.65 4.64
N LEU A 47 -11.19 17.36 5.31
CA LEU A 47 -9.83 17.30 4.76
C LEU A 47 -9.69 16.45 3.48
N SER A 48 -10.53 15.41 3.35
CA SER A 48 -10.47 14.50 2.21
C SER A 48 -10.92 15.11 0.88
N GLN A 49 -11.66 16.24 0.92
CA GLN A 49 -12.04 16.96 -0.29
C GLN A 49 -10.84 17.69 -0.91
N ILE A 50 -9.90 18.13 -0.06
CA ILE A 50 -8.67 18.80 -0.47
C ILE A 50 -7.62 17.75 -0.89
N LEU A 51 -7.45 16.71 -0.08
CA LEU A 51 -6.54 15.60 -0.34
C LEU A 51 -7.33 14.36 -0.73
N THR A 52 -7.70 14.28 -2.00
CA THR A 52 -8.42 13.12 -2.54
C THR A 52 -7.55 11.87 -2.65
N THR A 53 -6.24 12.06 -2.86
CA THR A 53 -5.23 11.00 -3.03
C THR A 53 -4.07 11.15 -2.05
N SER A 54 -3.23 10.11 -1.97
CA SER A 54 -1.98 10.15 -1.21
C SER A 54 -1.06 11.24 -1.72
N ASN A 55 -0.82 12.24 -0.88
CA ASN A 55 0.05 13.38 -1.17
C ASN A 55 0.89 13.73 0.04
N VAL A 56 2.02 14.37 -0.19
CA VAL A 56 2.89 14.89 0.88
C VAL A 56 2.17 16.05 1.59
N TYR A 57 2.41 16.20 2.89
CA TYR A 57 1.85 17.31 3.65
C TYR A 57 2.36 18.64 3.08
N ASN A 58 1.43 19.50 2.69
CA ASN A 58 1.73 20.81 2.14
C ASN A 58 1.05 21.88 3.00
N ALA A 59 1.85 22.54 3.84
CA ALA A 59 1.40 23.63 4.72
C ALA A 59 0.77 24.81 3.96
N ALA A 60 1.07 24.95 2.66
CA ALA A 60 0.46 25.96 1.82
C ALA A 60 -0.98 25.62 1.41
N LEU A 61 -1.42 24.35 1.46
CA LEU A 61 -2.81 23.96 1.14
C LEU A 61 -3.71 24.05 2.36
N PHE A 62 -3.26 23.50 3.49
CA PHE A 62 -3.93 23.61 4.78
C PHE A 62 -2.85 23.62 5.87
N ASP A 63 -2.98 24.53 6.83
CA ASP A 63 -1.99 24.73 7.88
C ASP A 63 -2.53 24.15 9.19
N LEU A 64 -2.12 22.92 9.48
CA LEU A 64 -2.35 22.34 10.79
C LEU A 64 -1.34 22.94 11.78
N PRO A 65 -1.71 23.20 13.04
CA PRO A 65 -0.80 23.68 14.08
C PRO A 65 0.19 22.59 14.56
N ILE A 66 0.69 21.77 13.63
CA ILE A 66 1.64 20.69 13.85
C ILE A 66 3.05 21.26 13.84
N ARG A 67 3.85 20.78 14.78
CA ARG A 67 5.27 21.06 14.90
C ARG A 67 6.01 19.73 14.99
N MET A 68 7.15 19.65 14.33
CA MET A 68 7.93 18.41 14.32
C MET A 68 9.42 18.73 14.22
N GLY A 69 10.23 17.91 14.89
CA GLY A 69 11.68 18.04 14.92
C GLY A 69 12.19 18.11 16.34
N ARG A 70 13.48 17.86 16.51
CA ARG A 70 14.13 17.98 17.82
C ARG A 70 14.32 19.47 18.14
N PRO A 71 13.84 19.96 19.29
CA PRO A 71 14.09 21.33 19.70
C PRO A 71 15.57 21.50 20.10
N ILE A 72 16.14 22.66 19.81
CA ILE A 72 17.55 22.97 20.10
C ILE A 72 17.78 23.08 21.62
N LYS A 73 16.80 23.61 22.34
CA LYS A 73 16.74 23.71 23.80
C LYS A 73 15.40 23.15 24.28
N PRO A 74 15.32 22.57 25.48
CA PRO A 74 14.07 21.97 25.99
C PRO A 74 12.92 22.99 26.09
N GLU A 75 13.22 24.27 26.32
CA GLU A 75 12.24 25.35 26.43
C GLU A 75 11.70 25.86 25.08
N VAL A 76 12.36 25.51 23.97
CA VAL A 76 12.01 26.01 22.63
C VAL A 76 11.08 25.02 21.93
N LEU A 77 9.99 25.52 21.35
CA LEU A 77 9.07 24.69 20.57
C LEU A 77 9.72 24.20 19.27
N PRO A 78 9.40 22.98 18.80
CA PRO A 78 9.88 22.49 17.51
C PRO A 78 9.44 23.38 16.33
N PRO A 79 10.15 23.28 15.19
CA PRO A 79 9.80 24.00 13.96
C PRO A 79 8.35 23.75 13.52
N ARG A 80 7.71 24.80 13.00
CA ARG A 80 6.35 24.75 12.43
C ARG A 80 6.33 23.99 11.09
N ALA A 81 5.13 23.79 10.57
CA ALA A 81 4.85 23.16 9.28
C ALA A 81 5.56 23.79 8.07
N ALA A 82 5.60 25.12 8.00
CA ALA A 82 6.17 25.83 6.85
C ALA A 82 7.67 25.57 6.70
N GLY A 83 8.08 24.96 5.60
CA GLY A 83 9.48 24.66 5.27
C GLY A 83 10.09 23.49 6.05
N ASN A 84 9.29 22.71 6.79
CA ASN A 84 9.80 21.60 7.61
C ASN A 84 9.87 20.29 6.83
N ILE A 85 11.10 19.83 6.59
CA ILE A 85 11.40 18.63 5.80
C ILE A 85 10.99 17.36 6.54
N GLU A 86 10.98 17.34 7.88
CA GLU A 86 10.58 16.14 8.63
C GLU A 86 9.12 15.75 8.38
N LEU A 87 8.25 16.76 8.23
CA LEU A 87 6.85 16.52 7.89
C LEU A 87 6.66 16.04 6.44
N LEU A 88 7.61 16.30 5.54
CA LEU A 88 7.58 15.79 4.17
C LEU A 88 7.90 14.29 4.11
N LYS A 89 8.68 13.77 5.07
CA LYS A 89 9.09 12.36 5.12
C LYS A 89 7.99 11.44 5.62
N ILE A 90 7.04 11.95 6.42
CA ILE A 90 5.98 11.13 7.00
C ILE A 90 4.99 10.71 5.89
N PRO A 91 4.71 9.41 5.73
CA PRO A 91 3.56 8.96 4.97
C PRO A 91 2.29 9.32 5.75
N ASN A 92 1.64 10.42 5.38
CA ASN A 92 0.44 10.89 6.06
C ASN A 92 -0.82 10.17 5.55
N PHE A 93 -1.89 10.23 6.36
CA PHE A 93 -3.18 9.58 6.11
C PHE A 93 -4.33 10.59 6.00
N PHE A 94 -4.03 11.86 5.69
CA PHE A 94 -5.06 12.91 5.60
C PHE A 94 -6.10 12.66 4.50
N HIS A 95 -5.75 11.87 3.49
CA HIS A 95 -6.65 11.40 2.44
C HIS A 95 -7.46 10.16 2.84
N LEU A 96 -7.27 9.59 4.03
CA LEU A 96 -7.97 8.40 4.54
C LEU A 96 -8.72 8.73 5.84
N THR A 97 -9.45 9.85 5.85
CA THR A 97 -10.31 10.20 6.99
C THR A 97 -11.45 9.18 7.15
N PRO A 98 -11.94 8.90 8.38
CA PRO A 98 -13.03 7.95 8.58
C PRO A 98 -14.29 8.27 7.78
N GLN A 99 -14.59 9.56 7.58
CA GLN A 99 -15.73 10.00 6.77
C GLN A 99 -15.55 9.63 5.29
N LYS A 100 -14.35 9.89 4.73
CA LYS A 100 -14.04 9.50 3.36
C LYS A 100 -14.08 7.99 3.16
N VAL A 101 -13.50 7.24 4.08
CA VAL A 101 -13.51 5.76 4.02
C VAL A 101 -14.95 5.25 3.98
N ARG A 102 -15.87 5.80 4.77
CA ARG A 102 -17.30 5.43 4.69
C ARG A 102 -17.88 5.69 3.31
N ARG A 103 -17.74 6.91 2.79
CA ARG A 103 -18.22 7.29 1.44
C ARG A 103 -17.63 6.39 0.34
N ASP A 104 -16.32 6.16 0.38
CA ASP A 104 -15.62 5.29 -0.58
C ASP A 104 -16.12 3.84 -0.47
N THR A 105 -16.27 3.30 0.75
CA THR A 105 -16.79 1.94 0.94
C THR A 105 -18.23 1.80 0.47
N ASP A 106 -19.07 2.82 0.67
CA ASP A 106 -20.45 2.83 0.19
C ASP A 106 -20.52 2.81 -1.35
N ALA A 107 -19.63 3.55 -2.02
CA ALA A 107 -19.51 3.48 -3.47
C ALA A 107 -18.99 2.10 -3.96
N LEU A 108 -18.01 1.52 -3.25
CA LEU A 108 -17.44 0.20 -3.59
C LEU A 108 -18.40 -0.96 -3.33
N LYS A 109 -19.39 -0.82 -2.44
CA LYS A 109 -20.40 -1.86 -2.18
C LYS A 109 -21.14 -2.28 -3.45
N ALA A 110 -21.34 -1.38 -4.41
CA ALA A 110 -21.95 -1.70 -5.70
C ALA A 110 -21.15 -2.74 -6.52
N LEU A 111 -19.84 -2.85 -6.29
CA LEU A 111 -18.97 -3.81 -6.96
C LEU A 111 -18.87 -5.15 -6.20
N CYS A 112 -19.32 -5.19 -4.96
CA CYS A 112 -19.22 -6.38 -4.11
C CYS A 112 -20.43 -7.30 -4.31
N ASN A 113 -20.16 -8.60 -4.38
CA ASN A 113 -21.20 -9.62 -4.34
C ASN A 113 -21.37 -10.14 -2.92
N ALA A 114 -22.62 -10.39 -2.51
CA ALA A 114 -22.89 -11.02 -1.23
C ALA A 114 -22.27 -12.42 -1.17
N TRP A 115 -21.69 -12.76 -0.03
CA TRP A 115 -21.15 -14.09 0.20
C TRP A 115 -22.29 -15.12 0.22
N PRO A 116 -22.18 -16.26 -0.47
CA PRO A 116 -23.27 -17.23 -0.56
C PRO A 116 -23.56 -17.86 0.81
N SER A 117 -24.84 -17.83 1.25
CA SER A 117 -25.25 -18.36 2.56
C SER A 117 -25.12 -19.88 2.68
N LYS A 118 -25.29 -20.61 1.58
CA LYS A 118 -25.13 -22.07 1.52
C LYS A 118 -23.95 -22.44 0.64
N ILE A 119 -22.80 -22.75 1.26
CA ILE A 119 -21.61 -23.19 0.55
C ILE A 119 -21.54 -24.71 0.59
N LYS A 120 -21.57 -25.35 -0.59
CA LYS A 120 -21.25 -26.77 -0.71
C LYS A 120 -19.79 -26.98 -0.32
N ARG A 121 -19.50 -28.02 0.47
CA ARG A 121 -18.12 -28.38 0.85
C ARG A 121 -17.29 -28.61 -0.42
N ARG A 122 -16.21 -27.84 -0.58
CA ARG A 122 -15.22 -28.01 -1.66
C ARG A 122 -13.93 -28.54 -1.03
N PRO A 123 -13.53 -29.79 -1.33
CA PRO A 123 -12.42 -30.43 -0.63
C PRO A 123 -11.04 -30.00 -1.14
N ILE A 124 -10.97 -29.52 -2.39
CA ILE A 124 -9.73 -29.04 -3.00
C ILE A 124 -9.51 -27.57 -2.62
N ARG A 125 -8.35 -27.30 -2.04
CA ARG A 125 -7.88 -25.94 -1.73
C ARG A 125 -6.70 -25.59 -2.63
N ILE A 126 -6.77 -24.43 -3.27
CA ILE A 126 -5.71 -23.93 -4.16
C ILE A 126 -5.16 -22.64 -3.56
N TYR A 127 -3.87 -22.62 -3.28
CA TYR A 127 -3.17 -21.47 -2.75
C TYR A 127 -2.30 -20.84 -3.83
N SER A 128 -2.40 -19.52 -3.95
CA SER A 128 -1.55 -18.71 -4.80
C SER A 128 -1.07 -17.48 -4.01
N ARG A 129 0.12 -16.98 -4.33
CA ARG A 129 0.73 -15.85 -3.63
C ARG A 129 1.00 -14.71 -4.61
N ASN A 130 0.54 -13.51 -4.25
CA ASN A 130 0.84 -12.28 -4.95
C ASN A 130 1.80 -11.46 -4.09
N TYR A 131 2.81 -10.87 -4.72
CA TYR A 131 3.80 -10.03 -4.05
C TYR A 131 3.69 -8.63 -4.65
N LEU A 132 3.64 -7.61 -3.78
CA LEU A 132 3.58 -6.21 -4.19
C LEU A 132 4.80 -5.50 -3.61
N TYR A 133 5.55 -4.83 -4.49
CA TYR A 133 6.76 -4.08 -4.13
C TYR A 133 6.67 -2.67 -4.71
N ALA A 134 7.31 -1.72 -4.05
CA ALA A 134 7.53 -0.39 -4.61
C ALA A 134 8.72 -0.46 -5.58
N GLY A 135 8.44 -0.49 -6.88
CA GLY A 135 9.48 -0.55 -7.92
C GLY A 135 8.90 -0.58 -9.33
N PRO A 136 9.75 -0.45 -10.36
CA PRO A 136 9.29 -0.46 -11.76
C PRO A 136 8.84 -1.85 -12.22
N SER A 137 9.37 -2.93 -11.63
CA SER A 137 9.00 -4.29 -11.97
C SER A 137 7.91 -4.83 -11.04
N VAL A 138 6.82 -5.31 -11.64
CA VAL A 138 5.73 -6.00 -10.94
C VAL A 138 6.00 -7.51 -10.84
N ALA A 139 6.95 -8.03 -11.62
CA ALA A 139 7.22 -9.46 -11.70
C ALA A 139 7.97 -9.96 -10.47
N HIS A 140 7.47 -11.07 -9.90
CA HIS A 140 8.16 -11.78 -8.82
C HIS A 140 8.33 -13.26 -9.17
N PRO A 141 9.53 -13.84 -9.01
CA PRO A 141 9.81 -15.22 -9.41
C PRO A 141 8.99 -16.26 -8.64
N LYS A 142 8.51 -15.97 -7.43
CA LYS A 142 7.66 -16.91 -6.67
C LYS A 142 6.15 -16.73 -6.92
N SER A 143 5.75 -15.82 -7.81
CA SER A 143 4.33 -15.53 -8.06
C SER A 143 3.62 -16.64 -8.86
N HIS A 144 4.37 -17.43 -9.64
CA HIS A 144 3.84 -18.52 -10.45
C HIS A 144 3.57 -19.82 -9.67
N PHE A 145 4.05 -19.92 -8.43
CA PHE A 145 3.90 -21.11 -7.60
C PHE A 145 2.42 -21.34 -7.26
N VAL A 146 1.98 -22.58 -7.39
CA VAL A 146 0.63 -23.02 -7.02
C VAL A 146 0.75 -24.21 -6.09
N LYS A 147 0.06 -24.15 -4.94
CA LYS A 147 -0.06 -25.27 -4.00
C LYS A 147 -1.50 -25.75 -4.00
N LEU A 148 -1.70 -27.05 -4.18
CA LEU A 148 -2.99 -27.72 -4.03
C LEU A 148 -2.95 -28.59 -2.79
N GLU A 149 -3.99 -28.49 -1.97
CA GLU A 149 -4.21 -29.37 -0.82
C GLU A 149 -5.57 -30.04 -0.94
N VAL A 150 -5.63 -31.32 -0.62
CA VAL A 150 -6.87 -32.09 -0.55
C VAL A 150 -6.77 -33.14 0.55
N ASN A 151 -7.84 -33.29 1.33
CA ASN A 151 -7.93 -34.40 2.28
C ASN A 151 -8.31 -35.67 1.53
N ILE A 152 -7.57 -36.77 1.75
CA ILE A 152 -7.82 -38.04 1.04
C ILE A 152 -9.21 -38.59 1.34
N ASN A 153 -9.74 -38.35 2.55
CA ASN A 153 -11.06 -38.84 2.93
C ASN A 153 -12.20 -38.20 2.14
N ASP A 154 -11.99 -36.96 1.67
CA ASP A 154 -12.97 -36.23 0.88
C ASP A 154 -12.97 -36.68 -0.60
N LEU A 155 -12.00 -37.50 -1.01
CA LEU A 155 -11.96 -38.06 -2.36
C LEU A 155 -12.86 -39.32 -2.44
N PRO A 156 -13.63 -39.48 -3.54
CA PRO A 156 -14.48 -40.64 -3.79
C PRO A 156 -13.62 -41.84 -4.25
N LEU A 157 -12.86 -42.41 -3.31
CA LEU A 157 -11.93 -43.51 -3.50
C LEU A 157 -12.29 -44.68 -2.56
N ASN A 158 -12.20 -45.90 -3.09
CA ASN A 158 -12.30 -47.15 -2.32
C ASN A 158 -11.10 -47.30 -1.37
N GLU A 159 -11.20 -48.15 -0.35
CA GLU A 159 -10.11 -48.33 0.63
C GLU A 159 -8.79 -48.80 -0.01
N SER A 160 -8.85 -49.74 -0.95
CA SER A 160 -7.69 -50.20 -1.72
C SER A 160 -7.06 -49.07 -2.52
N ALA A 161 -7.88 -48.27 -3.21
CA ALA A 161 -7.43 -47.11 -3.97
C ALA A 161 -6.82 -46.03 -3.07
N ARG A 162 -7.36 -45.81 -1.87
CA ARG A 162 -6.79 -44.87 -0.89
C ARG A 162 -5.40 -45.30 -0.44
N LYS A 163 -5.22 -46.58 -0.07
CA LYS A 163 -3.91 -47.13 0.31
C LYS A 163 -2.91 -47.01 -0.83
N ARG A 164 -3.33 -47.29 -2.06
CA ARG A 164 -2.50 -47.11 -3.27
C ARG A 164 -2.14 -45.65 -3.51
N LEU A 165 -3.09 -44.73 -3.37
CA LEU A 165 -2.85 -43.30 -3.53
C LEU A 165 -1.85 -42.78 -2.48
N MET A 166 -1.96 -43.22 -1.23
CA MET A 166 -0.99 -42.88 -0.18
C MET A 166 0.42 -43.39 -0.54
N ALA A 167 0.52 -44.62 -1.03
CA ALA A 167 1.79 -45.19 -1.48
C ALA A 167 2.38 -44.47 -2.69
N LEU A 168 1.55 -44.08 -3.68
CA LEU A 168 1.97 -43.32 -4.86
C LEU A 168 2.39 -41.88 -4.54
N ALA A 169 1.68 -41.25 -3.60
CA ALA A 169 1.96 -39.88 -3.18
C ALA A 169 3.26 -39.79 -2.36
N GLY A 170 3.63 -40.84 -1.61
CA GLY A 170 4.86 -40.86 -0.83
C GLY A 170 5.03 -39.61 0.03
N ASN A 171 6.10 -38.85 -0.21
CA ASN A 171 6.45 -37.65 0.56
C ASN A 171 5.47 -36.47 0.39
N TYR A 172 4.56 -36.52 -0.59
CA TYR A 172 3.55 -35.48 -0.79
C TYR A 172 2.33 -35.66 0.11
N TYR A 173 2.22 -36.81 0.79
CA TYR A 173 1.17 -37.11 1.74
C TYR A 173 1.67 -36.97 3.17
N ASP A 174 0.89 -36.27 3.99
CA ASP A 174 1.10 -36.19 5.42
C ASP A 174 0.13 -37.12 6.17
N ALA A 175 0.68 -38.09 6.88
CA ALA A 175 -0.07 -39.10 7.62
C ALA A 175 -0.77 -38.54 8.87
N GLU A 176 -0.22 -37.49 9.49
CA GLU A 176 -0.80 -36.90 10.71
C GLU A 176 -2.07 -36.10 10.38
N THR A 177 -2.01 -35.27 9.34
CA THR A 177 -3.12 -34.41 8.93
C THR A 177 -4.03 -35.02 7.87
N ASN A 178 -3.63 -36.16 7.29
CA ASN A 178 -4.28 -36.84 6.18
C ASN A 178 -4.47 -35.94 4.94
N LEU A 179 -3.50 -35.05 4.70
CA LEU A 179 -3.51 -34.09 3.60
C LEU A 179 -2.53 -34.49 2.50
N LEU A 180 -3.02 -34.53 1.26
CA LEU A 180 -2.18 -34.59 0.07
C LEU A 180 -1.85 -33.17 -0.37
N THR A 181 -0.55 -32.86 -0.44
CA THR A 181 -0.03 -31.56 -0.84
C THR A 181 0.77 -31.66 -2.13
N LEU A 182 0.26 -31.04 -3.19
CA LEU A 182 0.95 -30.96 -4.48
C LEU A 182 1.40 -29.54 -4.76
N VAL A 183 2.64 -29.36 -5.22
CA VAL A 183 3.22 -28.04 -5.53
C VAL A 183 3.64 -27.99 -6.99
N GLY A 184 3.15 -26.99 -7.71
CA GLY A 184 3.51 -26.70 -9.09
C GLY A 184 4.39 -25.46 -9.18
N ASN A 185 5.63 -25.63 -9.63
CA ASN A 185 6.62 -24.58 -9.83
C ASN A 185 7.43 -24.74 -11.12
N LYS A 186 7.01 -25.63 -12.03
CA LYS A 186 7.77 -25.98 -13.24
C LYS A 186 7.50 -25.00 -14.38
N CYS A 187 6.27 -24.50 -14.49
CA CYS A 187 5.85 -23.66 -15.59
C CYS A 187 6.03 -22.17 -15.28
N PRO A 188 6.29 -21.31 -16.29
CA PRO A 188 6.44 -19.87 -16.08
C PRO A 188 5.19 -19.18 -15.56
N THR A 189 3.99 -19.62 -15.97
CA THR A 189 2.74 -18.97 -15.59
C THR A 189 2.01 -19.72 -14.50
N ARG A 190 1.30 -18.96 -13.64
CA ARG A 190 0.44 -19.52 -12.59
C ARG A 190 -0.67 -20.41 -13.16
N LYS A 191 -1.25 -20.03 -14.31
CA LYS A 191 -2.31 -20.78 -14.97
C LYS A 191 -1.82 -22.19 -15.33
N GLN A 192 -0.66 -22.29 -15.98
CA GLN A 192 -0.05 -23.57 -16.34
C GLN A 192 0.28 -24.41 -15.11
N ASN A 193 0.86 -23.84 -14.05
CA ASN A 193 1.13 -24.60 -12.83
C ASN A 193 -0.14 -25.09 -12.14
N ARG A 194 -1.23 -24.31 -12.18
CA ARG A 194 -2.53 -24.75 -11.67
C ARG A 194 -3.07 -25.92 -12.47
N GLU A 195 -3.04 -25.84 -13.79
CA GLU A 195 -3.48 -26.94 -14.68
C GLU A 195 -2.62 -28.19 -14.50
N TYR A 196 -1.30 -28.02 -14.37
CA TYR A 196 -0.37 -29.11 -14.12
C TYR A 196 -0.65 -29.82 -12.80
N VAL A 197 -0.88 -29.09 -11.71
CA VAL A 197 -1.17 -29.70 -10.40
C VAL A 197 -2.52 -30.40 -10.39
N MET A 198 -3.53 -29.85 -11.08
CA MET A 198 -4.81 -30.52 -11.27
C MET A 198 -4.69 -31.80 -12.11
N TYR A 199 -3.87 -31.77 -13.17
CA TYR A 199 -3.53 -32.95 -13.96
C TYR A 199 -2.86 -34.02 -13.09
N LEU A 200 -1.87 -33.66 -12.27
CA LEU A 200 -1.20 -34.58 -11.36
C LEU A 200 -2.17 -35.24 -10.38
N LEU A 201 -3.06 -34.45 -9.76
CA LEU A 201 -4.10 -35.00 -8.88
C LEU A 201 -4.99 -36.00 -9.62
N THR A 202 -5.38 -35.67 -10.86
CA THR A 202 -6.24 -36.53 -11.67
C THR A 202 -5.53 -37.82 -12.07
N ALA A 203 -4.27 -37.74 -12.49
CA ALA A 203 -3.45 -38.89 -12.81
C ALA A 203 -3.28 -39.80 -11.59
N LEU A 204 -2.95 -39.25 -10.41
CA LEU A 204 -2.85 -40.01 -9.16
C LEU A 204 -4.15 -40.74 -8.83
N ILE A 205 -5.30 -40.07 -8.96
CA ILE A 205 -6.61 -40.68 -8.73
C ILE A 205 -6.88 -41.81 -9.72
N LEU A 206 -6.61 -41.62 -11.01
CA LEU A 206 -6.85 -42.64 -12.03
C LEU A 206 -5.93 -43.85 -11.83
N GLU A 207 -4.63 -43.65 -11.62
CA GLU A 207 -3.68 -44.74 -11.35
C GLU A 207 -4.04 -45.49 -10.06
N SER A 208 -4.48 -44.79 -9.01
CA SER A 208 -4.90 -45.44 -7.76
C SER A 208 -6.11 -46.37 -7.92
N LYS A 209 -6.96 -46.10 -8.93
CA LYS A 209 -8.14 -46.88 -9.26
C LYS A 209 -7.86 -48.04 -10.21
N LYS A 210 -6.72 -48.04 -10.90
CA LYS A 210 -6.33 -49.18 -11.73
C LYS A 210 -6.08 -50.38 -10.83
N CYS A 211 -6.68 -51.50 -11.20
CA CYS A 211 -6.67 -52.76 -10.45
C CYS A 211 -5.28 -53.38 -10.41
#